data_AF-A0A382F1S2-F1
#
_entry.id   AF-A0A382F1S2-F1
#
_cell.length_a   1.000
_cell.length_b   1.000
_cell.length_c   1.000
_cell.angle_alpha   90.00
_cell.angle_beta   90.00
_cell.angle_gamma   90.00
#
_symmetry.space_group_name_H-M   'P 1'
#
loop_
_entity.id
_entity.type
_entity.pdbx_description
1 polymer ?
#
loop_
_entity_poly.entity_id
_entity_poly.type
_entity_poly.pdbx_seq_one_letter_code
_entity_poly.pdbx_strand_id
1 'polypeptide(L)' 'MHSELLIGIAESGVMDTDTDPPIPLETKFQMVKESGVYDYFDKTPAKDLVHEYLRCSEKLDLP' A
#
# COMPACT_ATOMS: atom_id res chain seq x y z
N MET A 1 -11.36 -24.91 9.01
CA MET A 1 -10.73 -23.97 8.08
C MET A 1 -10.03 -22.93 8.92
N HIS A 2 -8.69 -22.89 8.87
CA HIS A 2 -7.95 -21.79 9.48
C HIS A 2 -8.02 -20.65 8.46
N SER A 3 -8.60 -19.51 8.83
CA SER A 3 -8.51 -18.31 8.00
C SER A 3 -7.04 -17.91 8.00
N GLU A 4 -6.40 -17.82 6.83
CA GLU A 4 -5.08 -17.21 6.77
C GLU A 4 -5.23 -15.75 7.15
N LEU A 5 -4.56 -15.34 8.23
CA LEU A 5 -4.57 -13.97 8.70
C LEU A 5 -3.67 -13.15 7.78
N LEU A 6 -4.27 -12.23 7.01
CA LEU A 6 -3.52 -11.30 6.18
C LEU A 6 -2.96 -10.16 7.03
N ILE A 7 -1.70 -9.79 6.76
CA ILE A 7 -0.96 -8.74 7.43
C ILE A 7 -0.87 -7.52 6.51
N GLY A 8 -1.49 -6.42 6.91
CA GLY A 8 -1.48 -5.17 6.14
C GLY A 8 -0.50 -4.15 6.69
N ILE A 9 -0.18 -3.16 5.86
CA ILE A 9 0.55 -1.96 6.26
C ILE A 9 -0.28 -0.71 5.95
N ALA A 10 -0.42 0.18 6.93
CA ALA A 10 -0.99 1.50 6.71
C ALA A 10 -0.05 2.34 5.84
N GLU A 11 -0.59 3.18 4.96
CA GLU A 11 0.22 4.05 4.06
C GLU A 11 1.34 4.80 4.78
N SER A 12 1.07 5.33 5.98
CA SER A 12 2.06 6.09 6.76
C SER A 12 3.19 5.21 7.30
N GLY A 13 2.96 3.90 7.49
CA GLY A 13 3.97 2.97 7.96
C GLY A 13 5.03 2.62 6.89
N VAL A 14 4.80 2.99 5.63
CA VAL A 14 5.81 2.86 4.56
C VAL A 14 6.93 3.90 4.74
N MET A 15 6.64 5.00 5.42
CA MET A 15 7.58 6.10 5.69
C MET A 15 8.21 5.93 7.07
N ASP A 16 9.46 6.37 7.22
CA ASP A 16 10.13 6.41 8.53
C ASP A 16 9.63 7.59 9.38
N THR A 17 9.54 8.78 8.77
CA THR A 17 8.99 9.98 9.41
C THR A 17 7.97 10.70 8.53
N ASP A 18 7.12 11.52 9.15
CA ASP A 18 6.18 12.40 8.45
C ASP A 18 6.85 13.66 7.86
N THR A 19 8.12 13.88 8.21
CA THR A 19 8.95 14.98 7.69
C THR A 19 9.70 14.64 6.41
N ASP A 20 9.75 13.35 6.04
CA ASP A 20 10.41 12.91 4.83
C ASP A 20 9.70 13.42 3.58
N PRO A 21 10.43 13.65 2.47
CA PRO A 21 9.82 14.02 1.21
C PRO A 21 8.74 13.00 0.79
N PRO A 22 7.62 13.46 0.23
CA PRO A 22 6.55 12.56 -0.19
C PRO A 22 7.05 11.62 -1.30
N ILE A 23 6.89 10.32 -1.06
CA ILE A 23 7.16 9.28 -2.06
C ILE A 23 5.94 9.15 -2.98
N PRO A 24 6.11 8.99 -4.30
CA PRO A 24 5.01 8.73 -5.22
C PRO A 24 4.20 7.49 -4.81
N LEU A 25 2.88 7.53 -5.00
CA LEU A 25 1.98 6.45 -4.57
C LEU A 25 2.39 5.08 -5.12
N GLU A 26 2.69 5.02 -6.43
CA GLU A 26 3.09 3.78 -7.09
C GLU A 26 4.39 3.20 -6.48
N THR A 27 5.34 4.06 -6.13
CA THR A 27 6.57 3.65 -5.46
C THR A 27 6.28 3.08 -4.07
N LYS A 28 5.32 3.63 -3.32
CA LYS A 28 4.91 3.05 -2.03
C LYS A 28 4.34 1.65 -2.19
N PHE A 29 3.45 1.43 -3.17
CA PHE A 29 2.93 0.10 -3.47
C PHE A 29 4.06 -0.87 -3.87
N GLN A 30 5.03 -0.40 -4.67
CA GLN A 30 6.15 -1.22 -5.10
C GLN A 30 7.01 -1.66 -3.90
N MET A 31 7.30 -0.74 -2.97
CA MET A 31 7.99 -1.06 -1.72
C MET A 31 7.26 -2.12 -0.91
N VAL A 32 5.93 -2.04 -0.80
CA VAL A 32 5.12 -3.03 -0.08
C VAL A 32 5.21 -4.40 -0.76
N LYS A 33 4.99 -4.49 -2.08
CA LYS A 33 5.08 -5.74 -2.85
C LYS A 33 6.47 -6.37 -2.76
N GLU A 34 7.52 -5.57 -2.96
CA GLU A 34 8.90 -6.04 -2.97
C GLU A 34 9.44 -6.40 -1.58
N SER A 35 8.83 -5.86 -0.50
CA SER A 35 9.21 -6.23 0.86
C SER A 35 8.96 -7.72 1.16
N GLY A 36 7.90 -8.29 0.58
CA GLY A 36 7.44 -9.65 0.90
C GLY A 36 6.97 -9.84 2.35
N VAL A 37 6.80 -8.76 3.12
CA VAL A 37 6.41 -8.79 4.54
C VAL A 37 4.90 -8.62 4.71
N TYR A 38 4.27 -7.83 3.84
CA TYR A 38 2.87 -7.45 3.95
C TYR A 38 2.05 -7.99 2.78
N ASP A 39 0.83 -8.41 3.07
CA ASP A 39 -0.12 -8.96 2.13
C ASP A 39 -0.94 -7.88 1.41
N TYR A 40 -1.14 -6.71 2.05
CA TYR A 40 -1.98 -5.64 1.49
C TYR A 40 -1.60 -4.24 1.96
N PHE A 41 -2.06 -3.23 1.19
CA PHE A 41 -1.87 -1.82 1.46
C PHE A 41 -3.14 -1.22 2.10
N ASP A 42 -3.11 -0.92 3.39
CA ASP A 42 -4.27 -0.42 4.13
C ASP A 42 -4.40 1.10 3.99
N LYS A 43 -5.36 1.51 3.15
CA LYS A 43 -5.76 2.90 3.01
C LYS A 43 -7.20 3.01 2.53
N THR A 44 -7.96 3.95 3.13
CA THR A 44 -9.16 4.50 2.50
C THR A 44 -8.76 5.74 1.68
N PRO A 45 -8.78 5.69 0.33
CA PRO A 45 -8.37 6.81 -0.50
C PRO A 45 -9.33 7.99 -0.40
N ALA A 46 -8.83 9.20 -0.67
CA ALA A 46 -9.69 10.34 -0.97
C ALA A 46 -10.47 10.08 -2.27
N LYS A 47 -11.66 10.68 -2.42
CA LYS A 47 -12.59 10.39 -3.52
C LYS A 47 -11.97 10.57 -4.91
N ASP A 48 -11.12 11.58 -5.05
CA ASP A 48 -10.39 11.93 -6.28
C ASP A 48 -9.20 11.00 -6.57
N LEU A 49 -8.73 10.25 -5.57
CA LEU A 49 -7.57 9.35 -5.68
C LEU A 49 -7.96 7.87 -5.85
N VAL A 50 -9.24 7.51 -5.70
CA VAL A 50 -9.70 6.10 -5.76
C VAL A 50 -9.19 5.38 -7.01
N HIS A 51 -9.29 6.01 -8.19
CA HIS A 51 -8.85 5.41 -9.44
C HIS A 51 -7.32 5.21 -9.50
N GLU A 52 -6.55 6.09 -8.88
CA GLU A 52 -5.09 5.98 -8.86
C GLU A 52 -4.64 4.82 -7.96
N TYR A 53 -5.30 4.66 -6.81
CA TYR A 53 -5.06 3.53 -5.89
C TYR A 53 -5.43 2.20 -6.54
N LEU A 54 -6.59 2.12 -7.20
CA LEU A 54 -7.01 0.91 -7.93
C LEU A 54 -6.00 0.56 -9.03
N ARG A 55 -5.52 1.55 -9.80
CA ARG A 55 -4.48 1.33 -10.82
C ARG A 55 -3.20 0.75 -10.21
N CYS A 56 -2.77 1.21 -9.04
CA CYS A 56 -1.57 0.71 -8.37
C CYS A 56 -1.77 -0.70 -7.82
N SER A 57 -2.93 -0.96 -7.20
CA SER A 57 -3.35 -2.29 -6.72
C SER A 57 -3.33 -3.32 -7.85
N GLU A 58 -3.97 -3.03 -8.99
CA GLU A 58 -3.99 -3.91 -10.16
C GLU A 58 -2.58 -4.12 -10.74
N LYS A 59 -1.79 -3.05 -10.88
CA LYS A 59 -0.46 -3.12 -11.48
C LYS A 59 0.52 -3.96 -10.65
N LEU A 60 0.43 -3.86 -9.34
CA LEU A 60 1.39 -4.48 -8.41
C LEU A 60 0.83 -5.72 -7.71
N ASP A 61 -0.39 -6.14 -8.08
CA ASP A 61 -1.05 -7.33 -7.56
C ASP A 61 -1.08 -7.31 -6.02
N LEU A 62 -1.62 -6.21 -5.49
CA LEU A 62 -1.87 -6.00 -4.06
C LEU A 62 -3.37 -5.81 -3.84
N PRO A 63 -4.01 -6.55 -2.91
CA PRO A 63 -5.44 -6.46 -2.65
C PRO A 63 -5.83 -5.20 -1.89
#